data_AF-A0A060C7F4-F1
#
_entry.id   AF-A0A060C7F4-F1
#
_cell.length_a   1.000
_cell.length_b   1.000
_cell.length_c   1.000
_cell.angle_alpha   90.00
_cell.angle_beta   90.00
_cell.angle_gamma   90.00
#
_symmetry.space_group_name_H-M   'P 1'
#
loop_
_entity.id
_entity.type
_entity.pdbx_description
1 polymer ?
#
loop_
_entity_poly.entity_id
_entity_poly.type
_entity_poly.pdbx_seq_one_letter_code
_entity_poly.pdbx_strand_id
1 'polypeptide(L)'
;MAHHSLTPGCCAWNGTRRASSWTSPPSWWRPGIPRAPFTVHDDGAGLRLITEHLELTYDGAAFSPAGLHIQLRHAAGVPYGAAWNFGDVDSTDLWLGGNLSGTARTLDQADGAIPLEPGLLSKRGFAVVDDSNSVLLTDDGWVQARPEGGVDLYFFGHGRDYAGALADF
;
A
#
# COMPACT_ATOMS: atom_id res chain seq x y z
N MET A 1 -6.56 15.43 -20.36
CA MET A 1 -7.01 14.59 -19.24
C MET A 1 -6.51 13.19 -19.50
N ALA A 2 -5.47 12.74 -18.79
CA ALA A 2 -4.97 11.38 -18.91
C ALA A 2 -5.78 10.51 -17.95
N HIS A 3 -6.67 9.67 -18.50
CA HIS A 3 -7.31 8.61 -17.73
C HIS A 3 -6.29 7.50 -17.55
N HIS A 4 -5.83 7.31 -16.32
CA HIS A 4 -5.00 6.18 -15.95
C HIS A 4 -5.81 5.35 -14.95
N SER A 5 -5.49 4.05 -14.80
CA SER A 5 -6.29 3.08 -14.04
C SER A 5 -5.43 2.38 -12.99
N LEU A 6 -5.84 2.45 -11.72
CA LEU A 6 -5.14 1.90 -10.54
C LEU A 6 -5.91 0.68 -10.10
N THR A 7 -5.31 -0.23 -9.35
CA THR A 7 -6.07 -1.33 -8.72
C THR A 7 -6.99 -0.79 -7.59
N PRO A 8 -8.22 -1.32 -7.41
CA PRO A 8 -9.11 -1.01 -6.31
C PRO A 8 -8.43 -1.38 -5.02
N GLY A 9 -8.47 -0.47 -4.06
CA GLY A 9 -7.87 -0.70 -2.75
C GLY A 9 -6.34 -0.72 -2.71
N CYS A 10 -5.63 -0.62 -3.84
CA CYS A 10 -4.16 -0.68 -3.87
C CYS A 10 -3.54 0.40 -4.76
N CYS A 11 -2.72 1.26 -4.16
CA CYS A 11 -1.81 2.18 -4.86
C CYS A 11 -0.37 1.68 -4.70
N ALA A 12 0.30 1.37 -5.81
CA ALA A 12 1.70 0.94 -5.86
C ALA A 12 2.56 2.08 -6.42
N TRP A 13 3.41 2.71 -5.61
CA TRP A 13 4.03 3.97 -6.03
C TRP A 13 5.53 4.04 -5.76
N ASN A 14 6.29 4.35 -6.82
CA ASN A 14 7.76 4.35 -6.85
C ASN A 14 8.39 5.75 -6.72
N GLY A 15 7.65 6.73 -6.19
CA GLY A 15 8.19 8.07 -5.91
C GLY A 15 8.34 9.01 -7.12
N THR A 16 7.91 8.60 -8.32
CA THR A 16 7.94 9.47 -9.51
C THR A 16 6.60 10.20 -9.72
N ARG A 17 6.65 11.47 -10.17
CA ARG A 17 5.46 12.29 -10.49
C ARG A 17 4.70 11.81 -11.75
N ARG A 18 5.23 10.84 -12.51
CA ARG A 18 4.60 10.38 -13.75
C ARG A 18 3.58 9.32 -13.43
N ALA A 19 2.33 9.59 -13.77
CA ALA A 19 1.29 8.60 -13.68
C ALA A 19 1.39 7.48 -14.75
N SER A 20 2.46 7.44 -15.55
CA SER A 20 2.76 6.38 -16.52
C SER A 20 3.79 5.36 -16.03
N SER A 21 4.36 5.57 -14.84
CA SER A 21 5.39 4.70 -14.23
C SER A 21 4.89 3.92 -13.01
N TRP A 22 3.56 3.81 -12.83
CA TRP A 22 2.98 2.82 -11.91
C TRP A 22 3.37 1.44 -12.41
N THR A 23 4.26 0.79 -11.68
CA THR A 23 4.87 -0.49 -12.04
C THR A 23 3.83 -1.60 -12.09
N SER A 24 4.19 -2.69 -12.78
CA SER A 24 3.49 -3.96 -12.66
C SER A 24 3.27 -4.28 -11.17
N PRO A 25 2.11 -4.84 -10.80
CA PRO A 25 1.89 -5.26 -9.43
C PRO A 25 3.00 -6.26 -9.03
N PRO A 26 3.33 -6.34 -7.73
CA PRO A 26 4.46 -7.11 -7.26
C PRO A 26 4.25 -8.58 -7.57
N SER A 27 5.32 -9.36 -7.62
CA SER A 27 5.29 -10.76 -8.07
C SER A 27 4.37 -11.67 -7.25
N TRP A 28 4.03 -11.26 -6.03
CA TRP A 28 3.11 -11.95 -5.13
C TRP A 28 1.63 -11.52 -5.32
N TRP A 29 1.34 -10.53 -6.14
CA TRP A 29 -0.02 -10.02 -6.36
C TRP A 29 -0.83 -10.87 -7.35
N ARG A 30 -2.12 -11.06 -7.07
CA ARG A 30 -3.03 -11.82 -7.94
C ARG A 30 -3.24 -11.15 -9.30
N PRO A 31 -2.96 -11.83 -10.43
CA PRO A 31 -3.32 -11.33 -11.74
C PRO A 31 -4.85 -11.24 -11.91
N GLY A 32 -5.34 -10.17 -12.54
CA GLY A 32 -6.75 -10.06 -12.98
C GLY A 32 -7.70 -9.28 -12.07
N ILE A 33 -7.22 -8.65 -11.01
CA ILE A 33 -8.04 -7.73 -10.21
C ILE A 33 -8.43 -6.51 -11.06
N PRO A 34 -9.73 -6.20 -11.24
CA PRO A 34 -10.20 -5.10 -12.08
C PRO A 34 -9.60 -3.80 -11.58
N ARG A 35 -9.15 -2.88 -12.44
CA ARG A 35 -8.59 -1.59 -11.98
C ARG A 35 -9.70 -0.63 -11.52
N ALA A 36 -9.59 -0.06 -10.32
CA ALA A 36 -10.42 1.03 -9.87
C ALA A 36 -10.21 2.30 -10.71
N PRO A 37 -11.32 2.97 -11.07
CA PRO A 37 -11.24 4.28 -11.68
C PRO A 37 -10.64 5.29 -10.70
N PHE A 38 -9.84 6.20 -11.25
CA PHE A 38 -9.27 7.30 -10.48
C PHE A 38 -9.21 8.58 -11.30
N THR A 39 -9.06 9.69 -10.59
CA THR A 39 -8.75 11.01 -11.15
C THR A 39 -7.42 11.49 -10.58
N VAL A 40 -6.58 12.07 -11.45
CA VAL A 40 -5.33 12.72 -11.04
C VAL A 40 -5.42 14.22 -11.31
N HIS A 41 -5.03 15.00 -10.32
CA HIS A 41 -4.75 16.42 -10.42
C HIS A 41 -3.27 16.64 -10.18
N ASP A 42 -2.59 17.24 -11.14
CA ASP A 42 -1.18 17.65 -11.04
C ASP A 42 -1.13 19.12 -11.44
N ASP A 43 -0.72 19.99 -10.51
CA ASP A 43 -0.60 21.43 -10.71
C ASP A 43 0.86 21.89 -10.79
N GLY A 44 1.82 20.95 -10.85
CA GLY A 44 3.25 21.20 -10.81
C GLY A 44 3.82 21.45 -9.42
N ALA A 45 2.99 21.87 -8.45
CA ALA A 45 3.37 22.00 -7.04
C ALA A 45 3.18 20.69 -6.28
N GLY A 46 2.21 19.87 -6.69
CA GLY A 46 1.97 18.55 -6.11
C GLY A 46 1.04 17.68 -6.97
N LEU A 47 0.90 16.44 -6.53
CA LEU A 47 0.05 15.42 -7.12
C LEU A 47 -1.07 15.07 -6.15
N ARG A 48 -2.29 15.03 -6.65
CA ARG A 48 -3.45 14.53 -5.92
C ARG A 48 -4.15 13.45 -6.73
N LEU A 49 -4.27 12.26 -6.15
CA LEU A 49 -4.94 11.12 -6.75
C LEU A 49 -6.19 10.78 -5.95
N ILE A 50 -7.32 10.62 -6.63
CA ILE A 50 -8.61 10.39 -6.00
C ILE A 50 -9.25 9.15 -6.61
N THR A 51 -9.67 8.23 -5.75
CA THR A 51 -10.56 7.12 -6.09
C THR A 51 -11.88 7.27 -5.33
N GLU A 52 -12.81 6.35 -5.52
CA GLU A 52 -14.00 6.27 -4.67
C GLU A 52 -13.63 6.11 -3.17
N HIS A 53 -12.60 5.31 -2.86
CA HIS A 53 -12.32 4.83 -1.52
C HIS A 53 -11.16 5.55 -0.81
N LEU A 54 -10.26 6.20 -1.56
CA LEU A 54 -9.11 6.91 -0.99
C LEU A 54 -8.73 8.16 -1.78
N GLU A 55 -8.00 9.04 -1.11
CA GLU A 55 -7.33 10.21 -1.67
C GLU A 55 -5.86 10.20 -1.24
N LEU A 56 -4.94 10.37 -2.19
CA LEU A 56 -3.50 10.46 -1.99
C LEU A 56 -3.04 11.86 -2.38
N THR A 57 -2.22 12.47 -1.53
CA THR A 57 -1.57 13.76 -1.79
C THR A 57 -0.06 13.60 -1.69
N TYR A 58 0.66 14.17 -2.65
CA TYR A 58 2.11 14.18 -2.71
C TYR A 58 2.68 15.54 -3.13
N ASP A 59 3.72 16.01 -2.46
CA ASP A 59 4.41 17.26 -2.76
C ASP A 59 5.43 17.17 -3.91
N GLY A 60 5.74 15.96 -4.40
CA GLY A 60 6.70 15.80 -5.48
C GLY A 60 8.17 15.77 -5.07
N ALA A 61 8.50 15.84 -3.78
CA ALA A 61 9.85 15.79 -3.23
C ALA A 61 10.18 14.39 -2.67
N ALA A 62 11.37 14.20 -2.08
CA ALA A 62 11.65 12.93 -1.39
C ALA A 62 10.59 12.65 -0.32
N PHE A 63 10.16 11.38 -0.18
CA PHE A 63 9.08 11.03 0.73
C PHE A 63 9.40 11.47 2.16
N SER A 64 8.41 12.14 2.74
CA SER A 64 8.48 12.65 4.10
C SER A 64 7.08 12.59 4.74
N PRO A 65 6.97 12.59 6.08
CA PRO A 65 5.67 12.58 6.74
C PRO A 65 4.74 13.73 6.33
N ALA A 66 5.29 14.88 5.92
CA ALA A 66 4.49 16.00 5.41
C ALA A 66 4.26 15.93 3.89
N GLY A 67 5.12 15.21 3.18
CA GLY A 67 5.16 15.18 1.72
C GLY A 67 4.29 14.12 1.08
N LEU A 68 4.02 12.99 1.77
CA LEU A 68 3.13 11.93 1.28
C LEU A 68 2.07 11.58 2.33
N HIS A 69 0.81 11.73 1.92
CA HIS A 69 -0.36 11.51 2.75
C HIS A 69 -1.43 10.72 2.00
N ILE A 70 -2.07 9.76 2.67
CA ILE A 70 -3.18 8.98 2.15
C ILE A 70 -4.33 9.01 3.16
N GLN A 71 -5.52 9.34 2.67
CA GLN A 71 -6.75 9.39 3.45
C GLN A 71 -7.78 8.43 2.86
N LEU A 72 -8.27 7.50 3.69
CA LEU A 72 -9.46 6.72 3.37
C LEU A 72 -10.69 7.61 3.42
N ARG A 73 -11.51 7.50 2.38
CA ARG A 73 -12.79 8.20 2.24
C ARG A 73 -13.89 7.40 2.93
N HIS A 74 -15.01 8.06 3.18
CA HIS A 74 -16.16 7.44 3.86
C HIS A 74 -16.67 6.17 3.16
N ALA A 75 -16.56 6.10 1.83
CA ALA A 75 -16.93 4.94 1.03
C ALA A 75 -16.11 3.68 1.36
N ALA A 76 -14.92 3.81 1.96
CA ALA A 76 -14.12 2.69 2.45
C ALA A 76 -14.73 1.99 3.69
N GLY A 77 -15.89 2.42 4.19
CA GLY A 77 -16.52 1.78 5.34
C GLY A 77 -15.81 2.03 6.68
N VAL A 78 -15.04 3.13 6.75
CA VAL A 78 -14.38 3.62 7.97
C VAL A 78 -15.05 4.94 8.38
N PRO A 79 -15.96 4.95 9.38
CA PRO A 79 -16.87 6.07 9.64
C PRO A 79 -16.21 7.42 9.97
N TYR A 80 -15.00 7.39 10.54
CA TYR A 80 -14.26 8.61 10.89
C TYR A 80 -13.11 8.89 9.92
N GLY A 81 -13.07 8.17 8.79
CA GLY A 81 -11.90 8.10 7.92
C GLY A 81 -10.70 7.47 8.63
N ALA A 82 -9.67 7.14 7.85
CA ALA A 82 -8.37 6.77 8.39
C ALA A 82 -7.28 7.42 7.54
N ALA A 83 -6.31 8.02 8.20
CA ALA A 83 -5.21 8.71 7.56
C ALA A 83 -3.90 7.99 7.84
N TRP A 84 -3.01 8.08 6.87
CA TRP A 84 -1.64 7.62 6.94
C TRP A 84 -0.71 8.65 6.30
N ASN A 85 0.37 8.96 6.99
CA ASN A 85 1.48 9.75 6.47
C ASN A 85 2.69 8.84 6.27
N PHE A 86 3.57 9.20 5.35
CA PHE A 86 4.80 8.45 5.17
C PHE A 86 5.59 8.30 6.48
N GLY A 87 5.90 7.05 6.84
CA GLY A 87 6.59 6.69 8.07
C GLY A 87 5.67 6.40 9.27
N ASP A 88 4.35 6.60 9.16
CA ASP A 88 3.42 6.19 10.21
C ASP A 88 3.44 4.66 10.36
N VAL A 89 3.67 4.20 11.59
CA VAL A 89 3.67 2.78 11.95
C VAL A 89 2.31 2.39 12.51
N ASP A 90 1.72 1.32 11.97
CA ASP A 90 0.53 0.70 12.54
C ASP A 90 0.94 -0.35 13.57
N SER A 91 0.47 -0.20 14.80
CA SER A 91 0.87 -1.07 15.91
C SER A 91 0.31 -2.48 15.71
N THR A 92 1.14 -3.51 15.95
CA THR A 92 0.71 -4.92 16.06
C THR A 92 0.28 -5.29 17.48
N ASP A 93 0.34 -4.34 18.43
CA ASP A 93 -0.21 -4.54 19.76
C ASP A 93 -1.74 -4.58 19.69
N LEU A 94 -2.29 -5.78 19.94
CA LEU A 94 -3.73 -6.04 19.85
C LEU A 94 -4.57 -5.24 20.84
N TRP A 95 -3.98 -4.79 21.97
CA TRP A 95 -4.65 -3.97 22.97
C TRP A 95 -4.70 -2.50 22.57
N LEU A 96 -3.64 -1.99 21.92
CA LEU A 96 -3.61 -0.62 21.42
C LEU A 96 -4.47 -0.43 20.17
N GLY A 97 -4.81 -1.53 19.48
CA GLY A 97 -5.66 -1.52 18.30
C GLY A 97 -4.90 -1.03 17.07
N GLY A 98 -4.94 -1.82 16.00
CA GLY A 98 -4.15 -1.53 14.80
C GLY A 98 -4.10 -2.73 13.88
N ASN A 99 -2.90 -3.04 13.41
CA ASN A 99 -2.61 -4.15 12.55
C ASN A 99 -2.99 -5.48 13.23
N LEU A 100 -3.63 -6.37 12.47
CA LEU A 100 -4.09 -7.68 12.96
C LEU A 100 -3.03 -8.78 12.86
N SER A 101 -1.78 -8.39 12.59
CA SER A 101 -0.63 -9.25 12.33
C SER A 101 -0.83 -10.18 11.13
N GLY A 102 0.28 -10.73 10.66
CA GLY A 102 0.34 -11.72 9.60
C GLY A 102 0.50 -13.14 10.15
N THR A 103 1.10 -13.99 9.34
CA THR A 103 1.44 -15.37 9.71
C THR A 103 2.91 -15.48 10.09
N ALA A 104 3.26 -16.44 10.96
CA ALA A 104 4.65 -16.84 11.13
C ALA A 104 5.08 -17.77 9.99
N ARG A 105 6.32 -17.58 9.48
CA ARG A 105 6.87 -18.43 8.41
C ARG A 105 7.18 -19.85 8.87
N THR A 106 7.71 -20.01 10.10
CA THR A 106 8.03 -21.31 10.71
C THR A 106 7.69 -21.28 12.20
N LEU A 107 7.31 -22.44 12.75
CA LEU A 107 7.18 -22.67 14.20
C LEU A 107 8.26 -23.61 14.74
N ASP A 108 9.27 -23.92 13.92
CA ASP A 108 10.37 -24.78 14.35
C ASP A 108 11.11 -24.13 15.51
N GLN A 109 11.32 -24.92 16.58
CA GLN A 109 11.96 -24.49 17.83
C GLN A 109 11.20 -23.38 18.60
N ALA A 110 9.96 -23.09 18.25
CA ALA A 110 9.12 -22.19 19.04
C ALA A 110 8.67 -22.88 20.34
N ASP A 111 9.00 -22.28 21.48
CA ASP A 111 8.44 -22.65 22.79
C ASP A 111 7.41 -21.60 23.22
N GLY A 112 6.15 -21.84 22.86
CA GLY A 112 5.04 -20.94 23.17
C GLY A 112 4.79 -19.85 22.13
N ALA A 113 4.28 -18.71 22.58
CA ALA A 113 3.87 -17.62 21.71
C ALA A 113 5.09 -16.91 21.10
N ILE A 114 5.04 -16.67 19.78
CA ILE A 114 6.08 -15.94 19.07
C ILE A 114 5.54 -14.61 18.52
N PRO A 115 6.39 -13.58 18.38
CA PRO A 115 6.00 -12.35 17.72
C PRO A 115 5.60 -12.62 16.26
N LEU A 116 4.52 -11.97 15.81
CA LEU A 116 4.09 -12.00 14.43
C LEU A 116 4.51 -10.71 13.72
N GLU A 117 4.86 -10.83 12.45
CA GLU A 117 5.10 -9.68 11.57
C GLU A 117 3.76 -8.94 11.29
N PRO A 118 3.81 -7.66 10.88
CA PRO A 118 2.62 -6.96 10.40
C PRO A 118 1.96 -7.70 9.24
N GLY A 119 0.63 -7.79 9.28
CA GLY A 119 -0.18 -8.38 8.21
C GLY A 119 -0.85 -7.33 7.32
N LEU A 120 -1.67 -7.79 6.39
CA LEU A 120 -2.40 -6.95 5.43
C LEU A 120 -3.70 -6.35 5.99
N LEU A 121 -4.15 -6.82 7.16
CA LEU A 121 -5.40 -6.40 7.76
C LEU A 121 -5.14 -5.51 8.98
N SER A 122 -5.96 -4.47 9.14
CA SER A 122 -5.89 -3.58 10.28
C SER A 122 -7.28 -3.12 10.72
N LYS A 123 -7.46 -2.92 12.02
CA LYS A 123 -8.65 -2.26 12.59
C LYS A 123 -8.75 -0.79 12.16
N ARG A 124 -7.64 -0.16 11.76
CA ARG A 124 -7.61 1.20 11.18
C ARG A 124 -8.13 1.25 9.75
N GLY A 125 -8.27 0.09 9.11
CA GLY A 125 -8.82 -0.04 7.77
C GLY A 125 -7.81 0.08 6.64
N PHE A 126 -6.53 0.22 6.97
CA PHE A 126 -5.46 0.16 5.98
C PHE A 126 -4.26 -0.63 6.47
N ALA A 127 -3.45 -1.14 5.54
CA ALA A 127 -2.12 -1.65 5.81
C ALA A 127 -1.14 -1.11 4.76
N VAL A 128 0.14 -1.00 5.14
CA VAL A 128 1.20 -0.55 4.24
C VAL A 128 2.29 -1.61 4.22
N VAL A 129 2.68 -2.01 3.01
CA VAL A 129 3.80 -2.92 2.77
C VAL A 129 4.93 -2.12 2.12
N ASP A 130 6.10 -2.17 2.75
CA ASP A 130 7.33 -1.62 2.22
C ASP A 130 8.14 -2.74 1.54
N ASP A 131 8.20 -2.69 0.21
CA ASP A 131 8.91 -3.65 -0.64
C ASP A 131 10.24 -3.08 -1.17
N SER A 132 10.73 -1.98 -0.59
CA SER A 132 11.92 -1.27 -1.07
C SER A 132 13.19 -2.13 -1.06
N ASN A 133 13.23 -3.16 -0.20
CA ASN A 133 14.38 -4.05 -0.02
C ASN A 133 14.26 -5.37 -0.80
N SER A 134 13.18 -5.56 -1.57
CA SER A 134 13.00 -6.78 -2.38
C SER A 134 13.81 -6.73 -3.68
N VAL A 135 14.07 -7.92 -4.20
CA VAL A 135 14.71 -8.11 -5.51
C VAL A 135 13.69 -7.90 -6.63
N LEU A 136 14.15 -7.38 -7.76
CA LEU A 136 13.31 -7.24 -8.95
C LEU A 136 13.31 -8.52 -9.76
N LEU A 137 12.14 -8.87 -10.30
CA LEU A 137 12.03 -9.87 -11.36
C LEU A 137 12.17 -9.18 -12.71
N THR A 138 13.09 -9.66 -13.54
CA THR A 138 13.28 -9.20 -14.90
C THR A 138 12.23 -9.84 -15.83
N ASP A 139 12.06 -9.28 -17.04
CA ASP A 139 11.04 -9.74 -18.00
C ASP A 139 11.26 -11.21 -18.46
N ASP A 140 12.49 -11.72 -18.37
CA ASP A 140 12.85 -13.12 -18.62
C ASP A 140 12.70 -14.03 -17.38
N GLY A 141 12.16 -13.50 -16.28
CA GLY A 141 11.89 -14.24 -15.04
C GLY A 141 13.12 -14.43 -14.15
N TRP A 142 14.21 -13.70 -14.40
CA TRP A 142 15.40 -13.75 -13.57
C TRP A 142 15.35 -12.76 -12.40
N VAL A 143 16.20 -12.98 -11.40
CA VAL A 143 16.28 -12.11 -10.22
C VAL A 143 17.41 -11.10 -10.40
N GLN A 144 17.11 -9.82 -10.19
CA GLN A 144 18.10 -8.75 -10.25
C GLN A 144 18.03 -7.85 -9.00
N ALA A 145 19.20 -7.39 -8.55
CA ALA A 145 19.29 -6.33 -7.56
C ALA A 145 18.67 -5.03 -8.13
N ARG A 146 18.02 -4.25 -7.26
CA ARG A 146 17.45 -2.96 -7.63
C ARG A 146 18.59 -1.98 -7.97
N PRO A 147 18.65 -1.43 -9.21
CA PRO A 147 19.81 -0.68 -9.68
C PRO A 147 20.18 0.58 -8.87
N GLU A 148 19.20 1.27 -8.27
CA GLU A 148 19.43 2.60 -7.64
C GLU A 148 18.76 2.77 -6.26
N GLY A 149 18.46 1.69 -5.54
CA GLY A 149 17.58 1.80 -4.38
C GLY A 149 16.23 2.41 -4.78
N GLY A 150 15.54 3.03 -3.83
CA GLY A 150 14.23 3.65 -4.06
C GLY A 150 13.16 3.09 -3.13
N VAL A 151 12.14 3.91 -2.89
CA VAL A 151 11.03 3.56 -1.99
C VAL A 151 9.90 2.96 -2.82
N ASP A 152 9.49 1.75 -2.45
CA ASP A 152 8.43 0.98 -3.11
C ASP A 152 7.36 0.60 -2.08
N LEU A 153 6.26 1.36 -2.08
CA LEU A 153 5.18 1.20 -1.11
C LEU A 153 3.90 0.73 -1.76
N TYR A 154 3.24 -0.20 -1.06
CA TYR A 154 1.91 -0.69 -1.37
C TYR A 154 0.97 -0.32 -0.24
N PHE A 155 -0.03 0.51 -0.55
CA PHE A 155 -1.07 0.90 0.40
C PHE A 155 -2.34 0.10 0.14
N PHE A 156 -2.80 -0.65 1.14
CA PHE A 156 -4.02 -1.46 1.12
C PHE A 156 -5.13 -0.73 1.88
N GLY A 157 -6.18 -0.30 1.20
CA GLY A 157 -7.23 0.54 1.75
C GLY A 157 -8.62 -0.09 1.79
N HIS A 158 -8.74 -1.37 2.19
CA HIS A 158 -10.01 -2.12 2.18
C HIS A 158 -10.99 -1.72 3.30
N GLY A 159 -10.59 -0.83 4.21
CA GLY A 159 -11.40 -0.47 5.36
C GLY A 159 -11.70 -1.69 6.23
N ARG A 160 -12.99 -1.98 6.43
CA ARG A 160 -13.43 -3.13 7.24
C ARG A 160 -13.82 -4.36 6.42
N ASP A 161 -13.64 -4.32 5.10
CA ASP A 161 -13.84 -5.49 4.25
C ASP A 161 -12.62 -6.42 4.29
N TYR A 162 -12.46 -7.11 5.42
CA TYR A 162 -11.36 -8.04 5.63
C TYR A 162 -11.40 -9.24 4.70
N ALA A 163 -12.60 -9.68 4.30
CA ALA A 163 -12.77 -10.80 3.40
C ALA A 163 -12.35 -10.43 1.98
N GLY A 164 -12.77 -9.26 1.48
CA GLY A 164 -12.31 -8.72 0.20
C GLY A 164 -10.79 -8.51 0.17
N ALA A 165 -10.23 -7.95 1.24
CA ALA A 165 -8.77 -7.77 1.37
C ALA A 165 -7.98 -9.10 1.25
N LEU A 166 -8.48 -10.17 1.86
CA LEU A 166 -7.86 -11.49 1.76
C LEU A 166 -8.13 -12.18 0.42
N ALA A 167 -9.24 -11.88 -0.26
CA ALA A 167 -9.55 -12.45 -1.56
C ALA A 167 -8.67 -11.84 -2.67
N ASP A 168 -8.31 -10.57 -2.53
CA ASP A 168 -7.44 -9.85 -3.46
C ASP A 168 -5.95 -10.23 -3.32
N PHE A 169 -5.57 -10.85 -2.19
CA PHE A 169 -4.22 -11.34 -1.91
C PHE A 169 -4.08 -12.86 -2.14
#